data_AF-A0A2S9GS30-F1
#
_entry.id   AF-A0A2S9GS30-F1
#
_cell.length_a   1.000
_cell.length_b   1.000
_cell.length_c   1.000
_cell.angle_alpha   90.00
_cell.angle_beta   90.00
_cell.angle_gamma   90.00
#
_symmetry.space_group_name_H-M   'P 1'
#
loop_
_entity.id
_entity.type
_entity.pdbx_description
1 polymer ?
#
loop_
_entity_poly.entity_id
_entity_poly.type
_entity_poly.pdbx_seq_one_letter_code
_entity_poly.pdbx_strand_id
1 'polypeptide(L)' 'MPFLQHERGRAYYRHWAAADPKAAVIFLHGFGEHTGLYHRYGFTLNAAGVDLWAVDQFGHGL' A
#
# COMPACT_ATOMS: atom_id res chain seq x y z
N MET A 1 -4.34 3.02 12.84
CA MET A 1 -3.83 3.38 11.50
C MET A 1 -2.34 3.11 11.50
N PRO A 2 -1.82 2.24 10.62
CA PRO A 2 -0.42 1.87 10.67
C PRO A 2 0.46 2.91 9.95
N PHE A 3 1.61 3.23 10.55
CA PHE A 3 2.58 4.19 10.04
C PHE A 3 3.99 3.61 10.12
N LEU A 4 4.83 3.92 9.13
CA LEU A 4 6.27 3.72 9.18
C LEU A 4 6.92 4.98 9.78
N GLN A 5 7.89 4.77 10.68
CA GLN A 5 8.69 5.86 11.22
C GLN A 5 9.86 6.14 10.27
N HIS A 6 10.07 7.42 9.94
CA HIS A 6 11.18 7.88 9.12
C HIS A 6 11.67 9.23 9.68
N GLU A 7 12.94 9.55 9.45
CA GLU A 7 13.55 10.83 9.84
C GLU A 7 12.79 12.08 9.34
N ARG A 8 12.00 11.96 8.25
CA ARG A 8 11.22 13.06 7.66
C ARG A 8 9.81 13.18 8.24
N GLY A 9 9.42 12.26 9.12
CA GLY A 9 8.07 12.15 9.64
C GLY A 9 7.50 10.73 9.51
N ARG A 10 6.21 10.60 9.82
CA ARG A 10 5.48 9.33 9.71
C ARG A 10 4.94 9.19 8.30
N ALA A 11 5.04 7.99 7.73
CA ALA A 11 4.43 7.66 6.44
C ALA A 11 3.32 6.63 6.66
N TYR A 12 2.08 6.95 6.29
CA TYR A 12 0.98 5.99 6.34
C TYR A 12 1.18 4.89 5.31
N TYR A 13 0.79 3.67 5.66
CA TYR A 13 0.79 2.56 4.70
C TYR A 13 -0.48 1.73 4.78
N ARG A 14 -0.73 0.99 3.70
CA ARG A 14 -1.73 -0.07 3.63
C ARG A 14 -1.08 -1.36 3.22
N HIS A 15 -1.60 -2.43 3.80
CA HIS A 15 -1.33 -3.79 3.42
C HIS A 15 -2.66 -4.47 3.13
N TRP A 16 -2.81 -4.98 1.92
CA TRP A 16 -3.87 -5.91 1.56
C TRP A 16 -3.25 -7.29 1.51
N ALA A 17 -3.56 -8.10 2.52
CA ALA A 17 -2.99 -9.43 2.70
C ALA A 17 -3.74 -10.47 1.85
N ALA A 18 -3.02 -11.29 1.11
CA ALA A 18 -3.52 -12.55 0.60
C ALA A 18 -3.53 -13.61 1.72
N ALA A 19 -4.40 -14.61 1.62
CA ALA A 19 -4.51 -15.66 2.65
C ALA A 19 -3.27 -16.58 2.68
N ASP A 20 -2.71 -16.89 1.51
CA ASP A 20 -1.48 -17.67 1.32
C ASP A 20 -0.64 -17.01 0.21
N PRO A 21 0.16 -15.97 0.54
CA PRO A 21 0.84 -15.15 -0.45
C PRO A 21 2.02 -15.89 -1.08
N LYS A 22 1.98 -16.06 -2.41
CA LYS A 22 3.11 -16.57 -3.21
C LYS A 22 4.11 -15.50 -3.63
N ALA A 23 3.73 -14.22 -3.51
CA ALA A 23 4.54 -13.06 -3.83
C ALA A 23 4.02 -11.81 -3.09
N ALA A 24 4.85 -10.77 -3.04
CA ALA A 24 4.47 -9.45 -2.56
C ALA A 24 4.84 -8.38 -3.59
N VAL A 25 3.98 -7.36 -3.70
CA VAL A 25 4.20 -6.17 -4.52
C VAL A 25 4.28 -4.96 -3.59
N ILE A 26 5.33 -4.16 -3.76
CA ILE A 26 5.44 -2.83 -3.18
C ILE A 26 5.01 -1.83 -4.25
N PHE A 27 3.93 -1.10 -3.99
CA PHE A 27 3.30 -0.21 -4.94
C PHE A 27 3.46 1.26 -4.54
N LEU A 28 3.81 2.06 -5.53
CA LEU A 28 3.93 3.52 -5.44
C LEU A 28 2.81 4.14 -6.27
N HIS A 29 1.96 4.95 -5.64
CA HIS A 29 0.90 5.67 -6.33
C HIS A 29 1.48 6.79 -7.24
N GLY A 30 0.65 7.30 -8.15
CA GLY A 30 0.97 8.43 -9.01
C GLY A 30 0.94 9.78 -8.28
N PHE A 31 1.35 10.84 -8.99
CA PHE A 31 1.32 12.20 -8.46
C PHE A 31 -0.12 12.66 -8.17
N GLY A 32 -0.34 13.27 -7.00
CA GLY A 32 -1.67 13.74 -6.58
C GLY A 32 -2.62 12.63 -6.09
N GLU A 33 -2.15 11.39 -6.03
CA GLU A 33 -2.92 10.25 -5.55
C GLU A 33 -2.56 9.85 -4.11
N HIS A 34 -3.23 8.82 -3.59
CA HIS A 34 -2.89 8.17 -2.32
C HIS A 34 -3.36 6.70 -2.35
N THR A 35 -2.85 5.89 -1.42
CA THR A 35 -3.10 4.44 -1.35
C THR A 35 -4.58 4.07 -1.28
N GLY A 36 -5.45 4.94 -0.75
CA GLY A 36 -6.89 4.68 -0.63
C GLY A 36 -7.60 4.43 -1.98
N LEU A 37 -7.03 4.93 -3.08
CA LEU A 37 -7.58 4.76 -4.43
C LEU A 37 -7.40 3.32 -4.97
N TYR A 38 -6.50 2.53 -4.38
CA TYR A 38 -6.03 1.26 -4.94
C TYR A 38 -6.66 0.00 -4.33
N HIS A 39 -7.73 0.12 -3.55
CA HIS A 39 -8.37 -1.03 -2.91
C HIS A 39 -8.80 -2.13 -3.90
N ARG A 40 -9.35 -1.76 -5.06
CA ARG A 40 -9.73 -2.74 -6.10
C ARG A 40 -8.52 -3.48 -6.66
N TYR A 41 -7.42 -2.77 -6.90
CA TYR A 41 -6.17 -3.37 -7.37
C TYR A 41 -5.58 -4.33 -6.33
N GLY A 42 -5.58 -3.92 -5.04
CA GLY A 42 -5.19 -4.79 -3.93
C GLY A 42 -6.01 -6.07 -3.87
N PHE A 43 -7.33 -5.98 -3.98
CA PHE A 43 -8.20 -7.17 -3.99
C PHE A 43 -7.97 -8.09 -5.21
N THR A 44 -7.69 -7.53 -6.38
CA THR A 44 -7.33 -8.33 -7.57
C THR A 44 -6.03 -9.09 -7.35
N LEU A 45 -5.01 -8.45 -6.77
CA LEU A 45 -3.75 -9.11 -6.44
C LEU A 45 -3.93 -10.18 -5.35
N ASN A 46 -4.70 -9.89 -4.31
CA ASN A 46 -4.97 -10.86 -3.25
C ASN A 46 -5.69 -12.11 -3.79
N ALA A 47 -6.66 -11.93 -4.69
CA ALA A 47 -7.34 -13.05 -5.36
C ALA A 47 -6.37 -13.91 -6.20
N ALA A 48 -5.27 -13.32 -6.68
CA ALA A 48 -4.20 -14.05 -7.37
C ALA A 48 -3.14 -14.64 -6.43
N GLY A 49 -3.33 -14.54 -5.10
CA GLY A 49 -2.38 -15.00 -4.09
C GLY A 49 -1.18 -14.07 -3.90
N VAL A 50 -1.34 -12.77 -4.13
CA VAL A 50 -0.26 -11.78 -4.04
C VAL A 50 -0.60 -10.71 -3.01
N ASP A 51 0.35 -10.45 -2.11
CA ASP A 51 0.28 -9.35 -1.16
C ASP A 51 0.49 -8.01 -1.86
N LEU A 52 -0.28 -7.00 -1.47
CA LEU A 52 -0.04 -5.62 -1.89
C LEU A 52 0.30 -4.75 -0.68
N TRP A 53 1.49 -4.18 -0.70
CA TRP A 53 1.95 -3.15 0.22
C TRP A 53 2.03 -1.82 -0.51
N ALA A 54 1.46 -0.78 0.07
CA ALA A 54 1.53 0.55 -0.52
C ALA A 54 1.69 1.60 0.57
N VAL A 55 2.48 2.63 0.29
CA VAL A 55 2.76 3.76 1.19
C VAL A 55 2.18 5.03 0.58
N ASP A 56 1.59 5.89 1.42
CA ASP A 56 1.33 7.27 1.04
C ASP A 56 2.67 7.99 1.02
N GLN A 57 3.15 8.36 -0.17
CA GLN A 57 4.41 9.08 -0.32
C GLN A 57 4.32 10.43 0.39
N PHE A 58 5.43 10.92 0.93
CA PHE A 58 5.44 12.19 1.67
C PHE A 58 4.79 13.33 0.86
N GLY A 59 3.91 14.09 1.54
CA GLY A 59 3.13 15.17 0.92
C GLY A 59 1.82 14.72 0.27
N HIS A 60 1.48 13.42 0.34
CA HIS A 60 0.24 12.86 -0.17
C HIS A 60 -0.46 12.04 0.91
N GLY A 61 -1.78 11.87 0.81
CA GLY A 61 -2.53 10.99 1.70
C GLY A 61 -2.44 11.36 3.19
N LEU A 62 -2.16 10.36 4.03
CA LEU A 62 -2.12 10.44 5.50
C LEU A 62 -0.71 10.41 6.11
#